data_AF-A0AAN8TZD1-F1
#
_entry.id   AF-A0AAN8TZD1-F1
#
_cell.length_a   1.000
_cell.length_b   1.000
_cell.length_c   1.000
_cell.angle_alpha   90.00
_cell.angle_beta   90.00
_cell.angle_gamma   90.00
#
_symmetry.space_group_name_H-M   'P 1'
#
loop_
_entity.id
_entity.type
_entity.pdbx_description
1 polymer ?
#
loop_
_entity_poly.entity_id
_entity_poly.type
_entity_poly.pdbx_seq_one_letter_code
_entity_poly.pdbx_strand_id
1 'polypeptide(L)'
;MGRQDLKINPQVFGVPTPPPGTYVTAPFSSTHSVKQQDNTSNVSQVHGIGSVFNVQDFGASPDGKTDSSQNMTITAPEESPNTDGIHIGDSNDIIINKVNISTGDDCVSIGAGTANVHISEVNCGPGHGISIGSLGKYQNEGDVNGVIVTNCNIGKTQNGVRIKSWAPSPPSKVFNGESQVQISDVKFINIKGTSASKEGVVLDCSKSVPCQGIELRGLELTLNGQQTTTATCSNANMNFFGPQTPSQCT
;
A
#
# COMPACT_ATOMS: atom_id res chain seq x y z
N MET A 1 -18.25 -8.44 -5.60
CA MET A 1 -18.07 -9.83 -6.06
C MET A 1 -17.07 -9.82 -7.20
N GLY A 2 -16.07 -10.71 -7.13
CA GLY A 2 -15.08 -10.94 -8.19
C GLY A 2 -13.80 -10.10 -8.15
N ARG A 3 -13.63 -9.15 -7.23
CA ARG A 3 -12.33 -8.46 -7.03
C ARG A 3 -11.47 -9.28 -6.08
N GLN A 4 -10.15 -9.11 -6.13
CA GLN A 4 -9.25 -9.65 -5.12
C GLN A 4 -8.75 -8.53 -4.21
N ASP A 5 -8.60 -8.83 -2.93
CA ASP A 5 -8.17 -7.89 -1.92
C ASP A 5 -7.40 -8.60 -0.81
N LEU A 6 -6.08 -8.49 -0.84
CA LEU A 6 -5.18 -9.01 0.18
C LEU A 6 -4.69 -7.84 1.01
N LYS A 7 -4.90 -7.86 2.32
CA LYS A 7 -4.57 -6.74 3.20
C LYS A 7 -4.06 -7.23 4.54
N ILE A 8 -3.06 -6.50 5.04
CA ILE A 8 -2.59 -6.62 6.41
C ILE A 8 -2.99 -5.36 7.18
N ASN A 9 -3.45 -5.56 8.40
CA ASN A 9 -3.89 -4.53 9.35
C ASN A 9 -4.97 -3.57 8.80
N PRO A 10 -6.09 -4.07 8.23
CA PRO A 10 -7.17 -3.19 7.81
C PRO A 10 -7.85 -2.56 9.04
N GLN A 11 -8.26 -1.30 8.92
CA GLN A 11 -9.06 -0.59 9.92
C GLN A 11 -10.53 -0.52 9.46
N VAL A 12 -11.46 -0.47 10.41
CA VAL A 12 -12.89 -0.25 10.13
C VAL A 12 -13.17 1.25 10.02
N PHE A 13 -13.85 1.66 8.94
CA PHE A 13 -14.34 3.03 8.76
C PHE A 13 -15.31 3.44 9.88
N GLY A 14 -15.11 4.64 10.44
CA GLY A 14 -16.07 5.28 11.35
C GLY A 14 -15.84 5.06 12.85
N VAL A 15 -14.73 4.45 13.26
CA VAL A 15 -14.28 4.53 14.66
C VAL A 15 -13.49 5.83 14.80
N PRO A 16 -13.91 6.79 15.66
CA PRO A 16 -13.13 7.99 15.90
C PRO A 16 -11.71 7.58 16.29
N THR A 17 -10.72 8.21 15.66
CA THR A 17 -9.32 8.09 16.03
C THR A 17 -9.21 8.05 17.56
N PRO A 18 -8.43 7.11 18.15
CA PRO A 18 -8.24 7.09 19.59
C PRO A 18 -7.86 8.49 20.07
N PRO A 19 -8.41 8.96 21.21
CA PRO A 19 -8.08 10.28 21.73
C PRO A 19 -6.56 10.44 21.82
N PRO A 20 -6.00 11.64 21.57
CA PRO A 20 -4.56 11.85 21.53
C PRO A 20 -3.92 11.36 22.83
N GLY A 21 -3.13 10.30 22.74
CA GLY A 21 -2.66 9.57 23.91
C GLY A 21 -1.47 8.68 23.58
N THR A 22 -0.43 9.25 22.99
CA THR A 22 1.01 9.18 23.36
C THR A 22 1.78 9.77 22.17
N TYR A 23 2.36 10.95 22.36
CA TYR A 23 3.01 11.72 21.30
C TYR A 23 4.38 11.15 20.91
N VAL A 24 4.76 11.34 19.64
CA VAL A 24 6.08 11.90 19.33
C VAL A 24 5.83 13.32 18.82
N THR A 25 6.23 14.33 19.60
CA THR A 25 6.16 15.74 19.23
C THR A 25 7.42 16.17 18.48
N ALA A 26 7.24 16.98 17.43
CA ALA A 26 8.21 17.99 17.01
C ALA A 26 7.44 19.24 16.50
N PRO A 27 7.97 20.46 16.69
CA PRO A 27 7.20 21.70 16.63
C PRO A 27 6.93 22.21 15.21
N PHE A 28 5.91 23.07 15.13
CA PHE A 28 5.45 23.86 13.97
C PHE A 28 6.34 25.11 13.75
N SER A 29 6.67 25.50 12.50
CA SER A 29 6.88 26.91 12.04
C SER A 29 7.28 27.03 10.55
N SER A 30 6.40 27.71 9.79
CA SER A 30 6.46 28.54 8.55
C SER A 30 7.65 28.64 7.56
N THR A 31 7.23 28.81 6.28
CA THR A 31 7.75 29.70 5.18
C THR A 31 9.13 29.43 4.55
N HIS A 32 9.15 29.08 3.26
CA HIS A 32 9.80 29.83 2.13
C HIS A 32 9.51 29.13 0.78
N SER A 33 9.22 29.91 -0.27
CA SER A 33 8.95 29.46 -1.65
C SER A 33 10.23 29.49 -2.50
N VAL A 34 10.51 28.47 -3.32
CA VAL A 34 11.51 28.53 -4.40
C VAL A 34 11.05 27.77 -5.66
N LYS A 35 11.44 28.34 -6.80
CA LYS A 35 11.00 28.08 -8.18
C LYS A 35 11.44 26.73 -8.74
N GLN A 36 10.62 26.22 -9.68
CA GLN A 36 10.95 25.17 -10.64
C GLN A 36 12.26 25.49 -11.39
N GLN A 37 13.14 24.51 -11.49
CA GLN A 37 14.03 24.38 -12.64
C GLN A 37 14.27 22.91 -12.95
N ASP A 38 14.19 22.61 -14.25
CA ASP A 38 14.33 21.30 -14.87
C ASP A 38 15.62 20.57 -14.50
N ASN A 39 15.55 19.24 -14.66
CA ASN A 39 16.66 18.29 -14.84
C ASN A 39 17.30 17.71 -13.56
N THR A 40 16.91 16.46 -13.26
CA THR A 40 17.61 15.46 -12.42
C THR A 40 18.01 15.84 -10.98
N SER A 41 17.81 14.87 -10.08
CA SER A 41 18.27 14.80 -8.69
C SER A 41 17.49 15.60 -7.63
N ASN A 42 16.93 14.85 -6.66
CA ASN A 42 16.43 15.32 -5.36
C ASN A 42 15.37 16.43 -5.38
N VAL A 43 14.10 16.08 -5.64
CA VAL A 43 12.98 16.98 -5.35
C VAL A 43 12.77 17.06 -3.83
N SER A 44 13.59 17.84 -3.15
CA SER A 44 13.36 18.21 -1.75
C SER A 44 12.27 19.28 -1.72
N GLN A 45 11.06 18.88 -1.32
CA GLN A 45 9.87 19.71 -1.02
C GLN A 45 9.02 20.19 -2.20
N VAL A 46 7.74 19.80 -2.21
CA VAL A 46 6.66 20.38 -3.01
C VAL A 46 5.48 20.68 -2.09
N HIS A 47 5.12 21.96 -1.95
CA HIS A 47 3.87 22.38 -1.31
C HIS A 47 2.81 22.61 -2.40
N GLY A 48 1.61 22.07 -2.20
CA GLY A 48 0.46 22.55 -2.93
C GLY A 48 -0.87 22.21 -2.25
N ILE A 49 -1.66 23.27 -2.16
CA ILE A 49 -2.95 23.42 -1.54
C ILE A 49 -3.97 22.99 -2.61
N GLY A 50 -4.84 22.03 -2.28
CA GLY A 50 -6.04 21.74 -3.05
C GLY A 50 -5.83 21.46 -4.54
N SER A 51 -5.11 20.40 -4.88
CA SER A 51 -5.20 19.66 -6.16
C SER A 51 -4.39 18.38 -5.99
N VAL A 52 -4.90 17.27 -6.49
CA VAL A 52 -4.27 15.95 -6.53
C VAL A 52 -2.81 16.08 -6.97
N PHE A 53 -1.87 16.00 -6.04
CA PHE A 53 -0.47 15.79 -6.38
C PHE A 53 -0.29 14.31 -6.67
N ASN A 54 -0.73 13.92 -7.86
CA ASN A 54 -0.04 12.83 -8.52
C ASN A 54 1.40 13.32 -8.64
N VAL A 55 2.35 12.66 -7.98
CA VAL A 55 3.67 12.55 -8.61
C VAL A 55 3.39 11.74 -9.87
N GLN A 56 2.99 12.48 -10.91
CA GLN A 56 2.63 11.95 -12.19
C GLN A 56 3.95 11.46 -12.75
N ASP A 57 4.05 10.14 -12.84
CA ASP A 57 5.10 9.46 -13.57
C ASP A 57 6.49 9.59 -12.94
N PHE A 58 6.84 8.67 -12.03
CA PHE A 58 8.23 8.17 -11.98
C PHE A 58 8.44 7.23 -13.17
N GLY A 59 8.07 7.68 -14.36
CA GLY A 59 8.25 6.94 -15.59
C GLY A 59 9.73 6.83 -15.81
N ALA A 60 10.28 5.65 -15.51
CA ALA A 60 11.60 5.28 -15.96
C ALA A 60 11.61 5.52 -17.47
N SER A 61 12.33 6.53 -17.93
CA SER A 61 12.67 6.59 -19.34
C SER A 61 13.42 5.29 -19.68
N PRO A 62 13.35 4.75 -20.90
CA PRO A 62 14.13 3.57 -21.32
C PRO A 62 15.65 3.86 -21.38
N ASP A 63 16.20 4.60 -20.42
CA ASP A 63 17.58 5.05 -20.36
C ASP A 63 18.45 4.19 -19.43
N GLY A 64 17.86 3.21 -18.75
CA GLY A 64 18.56 2.27 -17.87
C GLY A 64 19.00 2.88 -16.54
N LYS A 65 18.33 3.94 -16.07
CA LYS A 65 18.62 4.58 -14.78
C LYS A 65 17.60 4.22 -13.70
N THR A 66 18.07 4.23 -12.46
CA THR A 66 17.26 4.08 -11.24
C THR A 66 16.65 5.43 -10.85
N ASP A 67 15.35 5.46 -10.59
CA ASP A 67 14.67 6.64 -10.06
C ASP A 67 14.55 6.58 -8.54
N SER A 68 14.91 7.66 -7.86
CA SER A 68 14.97 7.71 -6.40
C SER A 68 14.28 8.92 -5.80
N SER A 69 13.50 8.66 -4.75
CA SER A 69 12.72 9.60 -3.97
C SER A 69 13.17 9.51 -2.51
N GLN A 70 13.78 10.57 -1.98
CA GLN A 70 14.38 10.55 -0.64
C GLN A 70 14.18 11.83 0.17
N ASN A 71 13.99 11.70 1.49
CA ASN A 71 13.94 12.80 2.45
C ASN A 71 12.87 13.86 2.14
N MET A 72 11.68 13.41 1.74
CA MET A 72 10.56 14.28 1.35
C MET A 72 9.40 14.17 2.33
N THR A 73 8.55 15.20 2.34
CA THR A 73 7.27 15.21 3.04
C THR A 73 6.16 15.56 2.04
N ILE A 74 5.14 14.71 1.97
CA ILE A 74 3.97 14.86 1.09
C ILE A 74 2.73 14.92 1.97
N THR A 75 1.91 15.97 1.83
CA THR A 75 0.72 16.15 2.66
C THR A 75 -0.50 16.57 1.86
N ALA A 76 -1.63 15.94 2.14
CA ALA A 76 -2.97 16.35 1.74
C ALA A 76 -3.95 16.18 2.92
N PRO A 77 -5.11 16.86 2.93
CA PRO A 77 -6.13 16.62 3.95
C PRO A 77 -6.57 15.15 3.97
N GLU A 78 -6.78 14.59 5.16
CA GLU A 78 -7.18 13.18 5.36
C GLU A 78 -8.48 12.82 4.64
N GLU A 79 -9.44 13.75 4.56
CA GLU A 79 -10.72 13.52 3.88
C GLU A 79 -10.66 13.83 2.37
N SER A 80 -9.48 14.13 1.83
CA SER A 80 -9.34 14.50 0.42
C SER A 80 -9.36 13.24 -0.45
N PRO A 81 -10.45 12.98 -1.21
CA PRO A 81 -10.53 11.77 -2.02
C PRO A 81 -9.45 11.77 -3.11
N ASN A 82 -8.95 10.59 -3.48
CA ASN A 82 -8.02 10.40 -4.59
C ASN A 82 -6.74 11.22 -4.47
N THR A 83 -6.25 11.43 -3.24
CA THR A 83 -4.96 12.04 -2.98
C THR A 83 -3.94 10.98 -2.63
N ASP A 84 -3.45 10.30 -3.65
CA ASP A 84 -2.32 9.40 -3.50
C ASP A 84 -1.06 10.24 -3.21
N GLY A 85 -0.14 9.71 -2.41
CA GLY A 85 1.15 10.36 -2.16
C GLY A 85 2.11 10.20 -3.34
N ILE A 86 2.58 8.97 -3.54
CA ILE A 86 3.42 8.58 -4.68
C ILE A 86 2.68 7.52 -5.49
N HIS A 87 2.46 7.79 -6.77
CA HIS A 87 1.92 6.82 -7.72
C HIS A 87 3.02 6.35 -8.67
N ILE A 88 3.15 5.04 -8.87
CA ILE A 88 4.10 4.41 -9.80
C ILE A 88 3.30 3.58 -10.81
N GLY A 89 3.63 3.65 -12.09
CA GLY A 89 3.05 2.80 -13.13
C GLY A 89 3.99 2.72 -14.33
N ASP A 90 4.00 1.61 -15.05
CA ASP A 90 4.84 1.39 -16.25
C ASP A 90 6.32 1.79 -16.04
N SER A 91 6.90 1.39 -14.90
CA SER A 91 8.21 1.86 -14.43
C SER A 91 9.08 0.74 -13.88
N ASN A 92 10.40 0.89 -13.90
CA ASN A 92 11.34 -0.07 -13.31
C ASN A 92 12.42 0.60 -12.47
N ASP A 93 12.98 -0.15 -11.51
CA ASP A 93 14.12 0.25 -10.70
C ASP A 93 13.86 1.54 -9.88
N ILE A 94 12.84 1.47 -9.04
CA ILE A 94 12.35 2.60 -8.23
C ILE A 94 12.77 2.45 -6.77
N ILE A 95 13.29 3.52 -6.18
CA ILE A 95 13.67 3.60 -4.76
C ILE A 95 12.90 4.72 -4.07
N ILE A 96 12.10 4.37 -3.06
CA ILE A 96 11.46 5.32 -2.15
C ILE A 96 12.06 5.11 -0.76
N ASN A 97 12.80 6.08 -0.23
CA ASN A 97 13.46 5.96 1.07
C ASN A 97 13.23 7.20 1.95
N LYS A 98 12.93 7.03 3.24
CA LYS A 98 12.85 8.15 4.22
C LYS A 98 11.88 9.25 3.79
N VAL A 99 10.68 8.86 3.39
CA VAL A 99 9.61 9.80 3.00
C VAL A 99 8.52 9.81 4.07
N ASN A 100 7.98 10.99 4.38
CA ASN A 100 6.79 11.16 5.20
C ASN A 100 5.59 11.46 4.30
N ILE A 101 4.52 10.67 4.40
CA ILE A 101 3.34 10.80 3.56
C ILE A 101 2.09 10.81 4.44
N SER A 102 1.29 11.86 4.31
CA SER A 102 0.05 12.06 5.05
C SER A 102 -1.01 12.56 4.07
N THR A 103 -1.84 11.67 3.54
CA THR A 103 -2.82 12.02 2.49
C THR A 103 -4.19 11.40 2.78
N GLY A 104 -5.16 11.61 1.90
CA GLY A 104 -6.50 11.01 2.02
C GLY A 104 -6.68 9.71 1.24
N ASP A 105 -5.66 9.25 0.49
CA ASP A 105 -5.68 7.97 -0.24
C ASP A 105 -4.37 7.19 0.02
N ASP A 106 -3.95 6.33 -0.92
CA ASP A 106 -2.73 5.53 -0.76
C ASP A 106 -1.49 6.42 -0.53
N CYS A 107 -0.67 6.10 0.46
CA CYS A 107 0.63 6.78 0.62
C CYS A 107 1.52 6.49 -0.58
N VAL A 108 1.57 5.21 -0.98
CA VAL A 108 2.22 4.76 -2.21
C VAL A 108 1.30 3.78 -2.92
N SER A 109 1.01 4.04 -4.20
CA SER A 109 0.24 3.15 -5.07
C SER A 109 1.10 2.68 -6.25
N ILE A 110 1.06 1.37 -6.53
CA ILE A 110 1.88 0.72 -7.57
C ILE A 110 0.96 0.09 -8.61
N GLY A 111 0.90 0.69 -9.79
CA GLY A 111 0.13 0.25 -10.95
C GLY A 111 0.83 -0.80 -11.81
N ALA A 112 0.12 -1.25 -12.85
CA ALA A 112 0.60 -2.24 -13.81
C ALA A 112 1.91 -1.82 -14.51
N GLY A 113 2.60 -2.81 -15.08
CA GLY A 113 3.85 -2.60 -15.82
C GLY A 113 5.04 -2.20 -14.95
N THR A 114 4.96 -2.42 -13.63
CA THR A 114 5.97 -1.93 -12.68
C THR A 114 6.87 -3.05 -12.15
N ALA A 115 8.19 -2.85 -12.19
CA ALA A 115 9.18 -3.82 -11.70
C ALA A 115 10.21 -3.21 -10.74
N ASN A 116 10.81 -4.04 -9.88
CA ASN A 116 11.96 -3.67 -9.03
C ASN A 116 11.75 -2.38 -8.21
N VAL A 117 10.77 -2.40 -7.29
CA VAL A 117 10.46 -1.26 -6.43
C VAL A 117 10.91 -1.53 -5.00
N HIS A 118 11.73 -0.65 -4.43
CA HIS A 118 12.15 -0.72 -3.04
C HIS A 118 11.63 0.48 -2.25
N ILE A 119 10.71 0.21 -1.32
CA ILE A 119 10.16 1.18 -0.37
C ILE A 119 10.74 0.91 1.02
N SER A 120 11.38 1.92 1.61
CA SER A 120 12.01 1.76 2.92
C SER A 120 11.96 3.01 3.79
N GLU A 121 11.88 2.83 5.11
CA GLU A 121 11.93 3.93 6.09
C GLU A 121 10.86 5.01 5.84
N VAL A 122 9.71 4.62 5.26
CA VAL A 122 8.59 5.54 4.99
C VAL A 122 7.68 5.63 6.22
N ASN A 123 7.30 6.85 6.59
CA ASN A 123 6.21 7.09 7.52
C ASN A 123 4.95 7.41 6.72
N CYS A 124 3.95 6.53 6.79
CA CYS A 124 2.71 6.61 6.05
C CYS A 124 1.54 6.78 7.02
N GLY A 125 0.76 7.85 6.86
CA GLY A 125 -0.39 8.11 7.70
C GLY A 125 -0.71 9.59 7.92
N PRO A 126 -1.99 9.99 7.90
CA PRO A 126 -3.17 9.19 7.57
C PRO A 126 -3.23 8.81 6.07
N GLY A 127 -4.26 8.03 5.67
CA GLY A 127 -4.49 7.60 4.29
C GLY A 127 -4.97 6.15 4.15
N HIS A 128 -4.66 5.50 3.02
CA HIS A 128 -5.09 4.12 2.72
C HIS A 128 -4.00 3.06 2.89
N GLY A 129 -2.74 3.47 3.13
CA GLY A 129 -1.60 2.58 3.32
C GLY A 129 -0.69 2.52 2.08
N ILE A 130 0.05 1.41 1.94
CA ILE A 130 0.85 1.12 0.75
C ILE A 130 0.14 0.02 -0.05
N SER A 131 -0.20 0.32 -1.31
CA SER A 131 -1.05 -0.53 -2.14
C SER A 131 -0.39 -0.92 -3.46
N ILE A 132 -0.45 -2.20 -3.83
CA ILE A 132 -0.27 -2.67 -5.20
C ILE A 132 -1.65 -2.76 -5.86
N GLY A 133 -1.77 -2.15 -7.03
CA GLY A 133 -2.97 -2.05 -7.83
C GLY A 133 -3.77 -0.77 -7.60
N SER A 134 -4.99 -0.67 -8.14
CA SER A 134 -5.76 -1.81 -8.63
C SER A 134 -5.32 -2.34 -10.00
N LEU A 135 -5.08 -3.66 -10.09
CA LEU A 135 -4.65 -4.35 -11.32
C LEU A 135 -5.82 -5.04 -12.05
N GLY A 136 -5.64 -5.33 -13.34
CA GLY A 136 -6.55 -6.13 -14.17
C GLY A 136 -7.76 -5.37 -14.69
N LYS A 137 -7.68 -4.04 -14.83
CA LYS A 137 -8.78 -3.23 -15.40
C LYS A 137 -8.80 -3.31 -16.92
N TYR A 138 -7.63 -3.24 -17.53
CA TYR A 138 -7.42 -3.20 -18.98
C TYR A 138 -6.85 -4.52 -19.49
N GLN A 139 -7.03 -4.76 -20.79
CA GLN A 139 -6.40 -5.89 -21.46
C GLN A 139 -4.92 -5.60 -21.66
N ASN A 140 -4.08 -6.64 -21.55
CA ASN A 140 -2.63 -6.57 -21.75
C ASN A 140 -1.91 -5.59 -20.81
N GLU A 141 -2.39 -5.45 -19.57
CA GLU A 141 -1.63 -4.78 -18.52
C GLU A 141 -0.32 -5.55 -18.26
N GLY A 142 0.78 -4.81 -18.07
CA GLY A 142 2.05 -5.40 -17.67
C GLY A 142 2.01 -5.91 -16.23
N ASP A 143 2.83 -6.91 -15.94
CA ASP A 143 2.93 -7.48 -14.60
C ASP A 143 3.48 -6.46 -13.60
N VAL A 144 3.17 -6.68 -12.32
CA VAL A 144 3.88 -6.04 -11.21
C VAL A 144 4.78 -7.08 -10.54
N ASN A 145 6.08 -6.84 -10.49
CA ASN A 145 7.04 -7.78 -9.91
C ASN A 145 8.14 -7.08 -9.10
N GLY A 146 8.78 -7.82 -8.18
CA GLY A 146 9.94 -7.30 -7.45
C GLY A 146 9.65 -6.10 -6.54
N VAL A 147 8.52 -6.10 -5.83
CA VAL A 147 8.18 -5.04 -4.86
C VAL A 147 8.63 -5.46 -3.45
N ILE A 148 9.43 -4.61 -2.81
CA ILE A 148 9.96 -4.82 -1.46
C ILE A 148 9.61 -3.62 -0.59
N VAL A 149 8.89 -3.86 0.51
CA VAL A 149 8.52 -2.84 1.51
C VAL A 149 9.15 -3.21 2.85
N THR A 150 9.99 -2.34 3.41
CA THR A 150 10.80 -2.66 4.60
C THR A 150 10.92 -1.48 5.56
N ASN A 151 10.92 -1.72 6.86
CA ASN A 151 11.17 -0.69 7.88
C ASN A 151 10.26 0.55 7.78
N CYS A 152 9.01 0.39 7.35
CA CYS A 152 8.04 1.48 7.25
C CYS A 152 7.15 1.54 8.49
N ASN A 153 6.77 2.75 8.91
CA ASN A 153 5.74 2.96 9.92
C ASN A 153 4.44 3.33 9.20
N ILE A 154 3.40 2.53 9.38
CA ILE A 154 2.10 2.74 8.74
C ILE A 154 1.05 2.86 9.84
N GLY A 155 0.50 4.06 10.04
CA GLY A 155 -0.40 4.34 11.15
C GLY A 155 -1.49 5.34 10.79
N LYS A 156 -2.65 5.26 11.43
CA LYS A 156 -3.84 6.07 11.09
C LYS A 156 -4.27 5.91 9.62
N THR A 157 -3.99 4.76 9.03
CA THR A 157 -4.39 4.43 7.66
C THR A 157 -5.50 3.39 7.66
N GLN A 158 -6.29 3.32 6.59
CA GLN A 158 -7.31 2.28 6.44
C GLN A 158 -6.73 0.88 6.27
N ASN A 159 -5.51 0.75 5.74
CA ASN A 159 -4.81 -0.52 5.59
C ASN A 159 -3.32 -0.32 5.91
N GLY A 160 -2.62 -1.39 6.28
CA GLY A 160 -1.16 -1.41 6.34
C GLY A 160 -0.59 -1.53 4.92
N VAL A 161 -0.39 -2.78 4.50
CA VAL A 161 -0.03 -3.14 3.13
C VAL A 161 -1.19 -3.85 2.44
N ARG A 162 -1.39 -3.60 1.15
CA ARG A 162 -2.54 -4.10 0.39
C ARG A 162 -2.19 -4.47 -1.05
N ILE A 163 -2.84 -5.50 -1.59
CA ILE A 163 -2.83 -5.86 -3.01
C ILE A 163 -4.28 -5.95 -3.47
N LYS A 164 -4.65 -5.18 -4.49
CA LYS A 164 -6.03 -5.05 -4.97
C LYS A 164 -6.12 -5.30 -6.48
N SER A 165 -7.13 -6.03 -6.92
CA SER A 165 -7.43 -6.24 -8.34
C SER A 165 -8.89 -5.97 -8.68
N TRP A 166 -9.15 -5.62 -9.93
CA TRP A 166 -10.48 -5.45 -10.48
C TRP A 166 -11.10 -6.79 -10.86
N ALA A 167 -12.43 -6.83 -10.76
CA ALA A 167 -13.26 -7.78 -11.47
C ALA A 167 -13.36 -7.31 -12.93
N PRO A 168 -13.44 -8.22 -13.91
CA PRO A 168 -13.66 -7.85 -15.30
C PRO A 168 -14.96 -7.05 -15.46
N SER A 169 -14.91 -6.01 -16.29
CA SER A 169 -16.08 -5.19 -16.67
C SER A 169 -16.14 -5.07 -18.21
N PRO A 170 -17.15 -5.67 -18.87
CA PRO A 170 -18.29 -6.38 -18.29
C PRO A 170 -17.89 -7.70 -17.60
N PRO A 171 -18.68 -8.19 -16.63
CA PRO A 171 -18.38 -9.46 -15.96
C PRO A 171 -18.25 -10.62 -16.95
N SER A 172 -17.14 -11.35 -16.88
CA SER A 172 -16.94 -12.55 -17.70
C SER A 172 -17.88 -13.67 -17.26
N LYS A 173 -18.69 -14.20 -18.17
CA LYS A 173 -19.49 -15.40 -17.90
C LYS A 173 -18.64 -16.66 -17.75
N VAL A 174 -17.50 -16.71 -18.43
CA VAL A 174 -16.56 -17.86 -18.38
C VAL A 174 -15.92 -17.95 -16.99
N PHE A 175 -15.64 -16.79 -16.39
CA PHE A 175 -14.99 -16.71 -15.08
C PHE A 175 -15.93 -16.25 -13.97
N ASN A 176 -17.25 -16.34 -14.15
CA ASN A 176 -18.26 -15.92 -13.16
C ASN A 176 -18.07 -14.50 -12.59
N GLY A 177 -17.54 -13.58 -13.41
CA GLY A 177 -17.26 -12.20 -12.99
C GLY A 177 -16.03 -12.06 -12.09
N GLU A 178 -15.21 -13.09 -11.96
CA GLU A 178 -14.02 -13.11 -11.12
C GLU A 178 -12.78 -12.49 -11.80
N SER A 179 -11.93 -11.87 -10.99
CA SER A 179 -10.64 -11.32 -11.42
C SER A 179 -9.76 -12.40 -12.02
N GLN A 180 -9.05 -12.04 -13.09
CA GLN A 180 -8.12 -12.92 -13.79
C GLN A 180 -6.66 -12.60 -13.47
N VAL A 181 -6.40 -11.72 -12.50
CA VAL A 181 -5.04 -11.38 -12.07
C VAL A 181 -4.51 -12.52 -11.20
N GLN A 182 -3.41 -13.14 -11.61
CA GLN A 182 -2.72 -14.08 -10.73
C GLN A 182 -1.90 -13.31 -9.70
N ILE A 183 -2.13 -13.59 -8.42
CA ILE A 183 -1.29 -13.10 -7.32
C ILE A 183 -0.48 -14.29 -6.81
N SER A 184 0.85 -14.19 -6.84
CA SER A 184 1.73 -15.23 -6.34
C SER A 184 2.97 -14.69 -5.64
N ASP A 185 3.60 -15.56 -4.84
CA ASP A 185 4.91 -15.34 -4.20
C ASP A 185 4.97 -14.09 -3.31
N VAL A 186 3.88 -13.85 -2.58
CA VAL A 186 3.77 -12.73 -1.64
C VAL A 186 4.21 -13.16 -0.26
N LYS A 187 5.08 -12.36 0.37
CA LYS A 187 5.60 -12.64 1.72
C LYS A 187 5.33 -11.48 2.67
N PHE A 188 4.61 -11.76 3.73
CA PHE A 188 4.38 -10.85 4.85
C PHE A 188 5.24 -11.29 6.04
N ILE A 189 6.30 -10.55 6.31
CA ILE A 189 7.35 -10.95 7.27
C ILE A 189 7.53 -9.87 8.34
N ASN A 190 7.50 -10.29 9.60
CA ASN A 190 7.81 -9.47 10.78
C ASN A 190 6.96 -8.18 10.89
N ILE A 191 5.66 -8.28 10.58
CA ILE A 191 4.74 -7.15 10.66
C ILE A 191 4.13 -7.11 12.07
N LYS A 192 4.29 -5.99 12.76
CA LYS A 192 3.81 -5.78 14.13
C LYS A 192 2.94 -4.54 14.21
N GLY A 193 1.93 -4.55 15.07
CA GLY A 193 1.14 -3.35 15.31
C GLY A 193 -0.23 -3.60 15.91
N THR A 194 -1.03 -2.53 15.86
CA THR A 194 -2.41 -2.52 16.35
C THR A 194 -3.39 -2.32 15.19
N SER A 195 -4.50 -3.07 15.26
CA SER A 195 -5.63 -2.99 14.35
C SER A 195 -6.83 -2.40 15.09
N ALA A 196 -7.63 -1.56 14.45
CA ALA A 196 -8.98 -1.20 14.91
C ALA A 196 -10.02 -2.23 14.43
N SER A 197 -9.66 -3.10 13.48
CA SER A 197 -10.51 -4.22 13.04
C SER A 197 -10.12 -5.53 13.73
N LYS A 198 -11.12 -6.39 13.95
CA LYS A 198 -10.87 -7.74 14.47
C LYS A 198 -10.10 -8.58 13.45
N GLU A 199 -10.44 -8.45 12.17
CA GLU A 199 -9.73 -9.04 11.05
C GLU A 199 -8.41 -8.28 10.83
N GLY A 200 -7.31 -8.79 11.37
CA GLY A 200 -5.98 -8.21 11.19
C GLY A 200 -5.32 -8.63 9.87
N VAL A 201 -5.81 -9.71 9.26
CA VAL A 201 -5.37 -10.19 7.95
C VAL A 201 -6.60 -10.58 7.14
N VAL A 202 -6.68 -10.11 5.90
CA VAL A 202 -7.72 -10.52 4.94
C VAL A 202 -7.03 -10.93 3.67
N LEU A 203 -7.20 -12.18 3.24
CA LEU A 203 -6.73 -12.68 1.94
C LEU A 203 -7.94 -13.16 1.14
N ASP A 204 -8.57 -12.27 0.40
CA ASP A 204 -9.70 -12.60 -0.45
C ASP A 204 -9.26 -12.69 -1.90
N CYS A 205 -9.06 -13.92 -2.37
CA CYS A 205 -8.58 -14.23 -3.70
C CYS A 205 -9.68 -14.80 -4.58
N SER A 206 -9.46 -14.74 -5.90
CA SER A 206 -10.41 -15.25 -6.86
C SER A 206 -10.58 -16.75 -6.72
N LYS A 207 -11.81 -17.24 -6.83
CA LYS A 207 -12.07 -18.69 -6.94
C LYS A 207 -11.57 -19.26 -8.26
N SER A 208 -11.59 -18.46 -9.32
CA SER A 208 -11.13 -18.88 -10.66
C SER A 208 -9.62 -18.80 -10.82
N VAL A 209 -8.98 -17.89 -10.09
CA VAL A 209 -7.53 -17.71 -10.08
C VAL A 209 -7.05 -17.57 -8.63
N PRO A 210 -6.93 -18.69 -7.88
CA PRO A 210 -6.54 -18.66 -6.47
C PRO A 210 -5.12 -18.11 -6.29
N CYS A 211 -4.88 -17.36 -5.21
CA CYS A 211 -3.55 -16.88 -4.87
C CYS A 211 -2.62 -18.05 -4.54
N GLN A 212 -1.34 -17.97 -4.93
CA GLN A 212 -0.37 -19.05 -4.73
C GLN A 212 0.87 -18.58 -3.97
N GLY A 213 1.47 -19.44 -3.15
CA GLY A 213 2.77 -19.16 -2.53
C GLY A 213 2.75 -17.99 -1.54
N ILE A 214 1.64 -17.76 -0.84
CA ILE A 214 1.55 -16.69 0.16
C ILE A 214 2.19 -17.14 1.47
N GLU A 215 3.18 -16.40 1.97
CA GLU A 215 3.85 -16.70 3.24
C GLU A 215 3.57 -15.63 4.29
N LEU A 216 3.15 -16.06 5.49
CA LEU A 216 2.96 -15.18 6.65
C LEU A 216 3.89 -15.65 7.77
N ARG A 217 4.81 -14.79 8.20
CA ARG A 217 5.82 -15.12 9.20
C ARG A 217 6.00 -13.98 10.19
N GLY A 218 5.94 -14.30 11.48
CA GLY A 218 6.25 -13.34 12.55
C GLY A 218 5.28 -12.17 12.61
N LEU A 219 3.99 -12.40 12.33
CA LEU A 219 2.95 -11.40 12.56
C LEU A 219 2.67 -11.21 14.05
N GLU A 220 2.56 -9.97 14.50
CA GLU A 220 2.17 -9.61 15.87
C GLU A 220 1.13 -8.48 15.82
N LEU A 221 -0.11 -8.83 15.46
CA LEU A 221 -1.21 -7.88 15.29
C LEU A 221 -2.25 -8.01 16.41
N THR A 222 -2.52 -6.91 17.10
CA THR A 222 -3.47 -6.86 18.22
C THR A 222 -4.62 -5.90 17.93
N LEU A 223 -5.84 -6.29 18.28
CA LEU A 223 -7.02 -5.42 18.23
C LEU A 223 -6.94 -4.42 19.38
N ASN A 224 -6.84 -3.14 19.05
CA ASN A 224 -6.72 -2.01 19.98
C ASN A 224 -5.65 -2.21 21.07
N GLY A 225 -4.57 -2.94 20.77
CA GLY A 225 -3.48 -3.20 21.72
C GLY A 225 -3.79 -4.20 22.83
N GLN A 226 -4.95 -4.87 22.78
CA GLN A 226 -5.41 -5.73 23.89
C GLN A 226 -5.77 -7.14 23.44
N GLN A 227 -6.61 -7.27 22.42
CA GLN A 227 -7.14 -8.56 21.99
C GLN A 227 -6.35 -9.11 20.79
N THR A 228 -6.42 -10.41 20.55
CA THR A 228 -5.84 -11.02 19.35
C THR A 228 -6.69 -10.71 18.13
N THR A 229 -6.05 -10.40 17.02
CA THR A 229 -6.73 -10.30 15.71
C THR A 229 -6.95 -11.68 15.09
N THR A 230 -7.87 -11.77 14.13
CA THR A 230 -8.13 -12.95 13.29
C THR A 230 -7.61 -12.75 11.88
N ALA A 231 -7.42 -13.85 11.14
CA ALA A 231 -7.20 -13.83 9.70
C ALA A 231 -8.42 -14.43 8.99
N THR A 232 -8.89 -13.81 7.91
CA THR A 232 -9.93 -14.37 7.05
C THR A 232 -9.34 -14.62 5.67
N CYS A 233 -9.52 -15.82 5.13
CA CYS A 233 -8.85 -16.24 3.91
C CYS A 233 -9.81 -17.00 2.99
N SER A 234 -9.79 -16.67 1.71
CA SER A 234 -10.66 -17.24 0.68
C SER A 234 -9.83 -17.46 -0.59
N ASN A 235 -9.83 -18.70 -1.09
CA ASN A 235 -9.10 -19.12 -2.30
C ASN A 235 -7.60 -18.71 -2.31
N ALA A 236 -6.94 -18.73 -1.15
CA ALA A 236 -5.53 -18.43 -1.01
C ALA A 236 -4.77 -19.70 -0.58
N ASN A 237 -3.80 -20.12 -1.40
CA ASN A 237 -2.83 -21.15 -1.01
C ASN A 237 -1.67 -20.49 -0.27
N MET A 238 -1.58 -20.76 1.03
CA MET A 238 -0.80 -19.97 1.96
C MET A 238 -0.26 -20.78 3.13
N ASN A 239 0.83 -20.31 3.72
CA ASN A 239 1.44 -20.93 4.90
C ASN A 239 1.72 -19.90 6.00
N PHE A 240 1.36 -20.26 7.23
CA PHE A 240 1.75 -19.55 8.45
C PHE A 240 3.00 -20.19 9.05
N PHE A 241 4.06 -19.42 9.29
CA PHE A 241 5.31 -19.89 9.85
C PHE A 241 5.59 -19.34 11.25
N GLY A 242 5.85 -20.27 12.18
CA GLY A 242 6.24 -19.97 13.56
C GLY A 242 5.10 -19.41 14.42
N PRO A 243 5.38 -19.14 15.70
CA PRO A 243 4.43 -18.44 16.58
C PRO A 243 4.15 -17.04 16.04
N GLN A 244 2.87 -16.70 15.90
CA GLN A 244 2.42 -15.39 15.42
C GLN A 244 0.95 -15.17 15.76
N THR A 245 0.46 -13.94 15.59
CA THR A 245 -0.94 -13.56 15.73
C THR A 245 -1.33 -12.61 14.60
N PRO A 246 -2.34 -12.96 13.77
CA PRO A 246 -3.08 -14.23 13.76
C PRO A 246 -2.21 -15.40 13.27
N SER A 247 -2.49 -16.62 13.75
CA SER A 247 -1.72 -17.84 13.41
C SER A 247 -2.38 -18.75 12.38
N GLN A 248 -3.65 -18.53 12.06
CA GLN A 248 -4.42 -19.32 11.10
C GLN A 248 -5.62 -18.50 10.58
N CYS A 249 -6.16 -18.92 9.45
CA CYS A 249 -7.40 -18.39 8.92
C CYS A 249 -8.62 -18.94 9.68
N THR A 250 -9.66 -18.13 9.80
CA THR A 250 -11.00 -18.51 10.29
C THR A 250 -11.96 -18.73 9.15
#